data_AF-A0AA39JAL2-F1
#
_entry.id   AF-A0AA39JAL2-F1
#
_cell.length_a   1.000
_cell.length_b   1.000
_cell.length_c   1.000
_cell.angle_alpha   90.00
_cell.angle_beta   90.00
_cell.angle_gamma   90.00
#
_symmetry.space_group_name_H-M   'P 1'
#
loop_
_entity.id
_entity.type
_entity.pdbx_description
1 polymer ?
#
loop_
_entity_poly.entity_id
_entity_poly.type
_entity_poly.pdbx_seq_one_letter_code
_entity_poly.pdbx_strand_id
1 'polypeptide(L)'
;MVTWDEKPLSKDAFHGVRDEEEIVNCHALFCIENVLVQNLAVGDVKGFVRHGRFVVADEKYYSFNAVAPHQYPIPEGMYTLICAHMETGYWVVGKGLLDDHRMPIFEKVSVFEMDNRYEIEALIDLGVAKRSSVFLV
;
A
#
# COMPACT_ATOMS: atom_id res chain seq x y z
N MET A 1 11.92 22.36 -26.71
CA MET A 1 11.25 23.40 -25.91
C MET A 1 9.77 23.26 -26.17
N VAL A 2 9.01 22.78 -25.19
CA VAL A 2 7.54 22.68 -25.25
C VAL A 2 7.02 23.64 -24.19
N THR A 3 6.19 24.58 -24.61
CA THR A 3 5.60 25.66 -23.81
C THR A 3 4.25 25.18 -23.25
N TRP A 4 4.09 25.24 -21.92
CA TRP A 4 2.85 24.91 -21.23
C TRP A 4 2.01 26.18 -21.05
N ASP A 5 1.15 26.48 -22.02
CA ASP A 5 0.09 27.47 -21.86
C ASP A 5 -1.27 26.77 -21.94
N GLU A 6 -1.74 26.28 -20.79
CA GLU A 6 -3.16 25.99 -20.60
C GLU A 6 -3.78 27.03 -19.65
N LYS A 7 -4.96 27.51 -20.06
CA LYS A 7 -5.70 28.64 -19.47
C LYS A 7 -6.30 28.22 -18.12
N PRO A 8 -6.28 29.08 -17.09
CA PRO A 8 -6.84 28.72 -15.78
C PRO A 8 -8.36 28.55 -15.88
N LEU A 9 -8.86 27.47 -15.28
CA LEU A 9 -10.30 27.27 -15.09
C LEU A 9 -10.86 28.36 -14.16
N SER A 10 -12.07 28.80 -14.50
CA SER A 10 -12.81 29.93 -13.92
C SER A 10 -12.89 29.94 -12.39
N LYS A 11 -12.77 31.13 -11.80
CA LYS A 11 -12.72 31.41 -10.35
C LYS A 11 -14.07 31.36 -9.61
N ASP A 12 -15.14 30.96 -10.29
CA ASP A 12 -16.51 31.09 -9.76
C ASP A 12 -17.15 29.73 -9.47
N ALA A 13 -16.64 29.01 -8.45
CA ALA A 13 -17.38 27.88 -7.85
C ALA A 13 -16.96 27.51 -6.40
N PHE A 14 -16.28 28.38 -5.66
CA PHE A 14 -15.96 28.13 -4.24
C PHE A 14 -16.46 29.28 -3.36
N HIS A 15 -17.68 29.13 -2.86
CA HIS A 15 -18.09 29.80 -1.63
C HIS A 15 -17.38 29.10 -0.47
N GLY A 16 -16.51 29.84 0.21
CA GLY A 16 -15.66 29.31 1.26
C GLY A 16 -16.41 28.94 2.54
N VAL A 17 -15.93 27.89 3.19
CA VAL A 17 -15.79 27.86 4.64
C VAL A 17 -14.31 27.56 4.89
N ARG A 18 -13.66 28.49 5.59
CA ARG A 18 -12.28 28.39 6.03
C ARG A 18 -12.30 27.68 7.37
N ASP A 19 -11.97 26.40 7.38
CA ASP A 19 -11.51 25.70 8.57
C ASP A 19 -10.10 25.15 8.28
N GLU A 20 -9.18 25.50 9.17
CA GLU A 20 -7.75 25.27 9.07
C GLU A 20 -7.42 23.84 9.55
N GLU A 21 -7.62 22.82 8.70
CA GLU A 21 -6.95 21.49 8.73
C GLU A 21 -7.66 20.52 7.76
N GLU A 22 -7.47 20.69 6.45
CA GLU A 22 -7.82 19.64 5.49
C GLU A 22 -6.58 19.22 4.72
N ILE A 23 -5.82 18.28 5.30
CA ILE A 23 -5.03 17.35 4.48
C ILE A 23 -6.03 16.37 3.85
N VAL A 24 -6.87 16.86 2.94
CA VAL A 24 -7.73 16.00 2.12
C VAL A 24 -7.04 15.82 0.79
N ASN A 25 -6.01 14.98 0.81
CA ASN A 25 -5.52 14.32 -0.39
C ASN A 25 -5.67 12.80 -0.21
N CYS A 26 -6.92 12.35 -0.06
CA CYS A 26 -7.26 10.93 0.00
C CYS A 26 -7.15 10.33 -1.41
N HIS A 27 -5.94 9.99 -1.83
CA HIS A 27 -5.78 9.09 -2.97
C HIS A 27 -6.42 7.74 -2.59
N ALA A 28 -7.42 7.30 -3.36
CA ALA A 28 -8.00 5.98 -3.18
C ALA A 28 -6.93 4.93 -3.44
N LEU A 29 -6.44 4.29 -2.38
CA LEU A 29 -5.45 3.21 -2.46
C LEU A 29 -6.17 1.87 -2.45
N PHE A 30 -5.55 0.85 -3.01
CA PHE A 30 -5.93 -0.52 -2.74
C PHE A 30 -5.33 -0.94 -1.40
N CYS A 31 -6.12 -1.64 -0.60
CA CYS A 31 -5.79 -2.09 0.73
C CYS A 31 -6.08 -3.59 0.86
N ILE A 32 -5.15 -4.32 1.47
CA ILE A 32 -5.36 -5.69 1.95
C ILE A 32 -5.05 -5.69 3.45
N GLU A 33 -6.07 -5.94 4.25
CA GLU A 33 -5.94 -6.02 5.72
C GLU A 33 -5.63 -7.45 6.16
N ASN A 34 -5.09 -7.59 7.37
CA ASN A 34 -4.84 -8.89 8.00
C ASN A 34 -3.97 -9.83 7.14
N VAL A 35 -2.88 -9.28 6.60
CA VAL A 35 -1.90 -10.03 5.81
C VAL A 35 -0.79 -10.55 6.70
N LEU A 36 -0.54 -11.85 6.66
CA LEU A 36 0.59 -12.46 7.36
C LEU A 36 1.86 -12.34 6.51
N VAL A 37 2.85 -11.59 6.97
CA VAL A 37 4.15 -11.43 6.32
C VAL A 37 5.17 -12.37 6.96
N GLN A 38 5.97 -13.06 6.14
CA GLN A 38 6.94 -14.06 6.58
C GLN A 38 8.26 -13.95 5.82
N ASN A 39 9.36 -14.30 6.49
CA ASN A 39 10.72 -14.40 5.95
C ASN A 39 11.36 -13.10 5.40
N LEU A 40 10.71 -11.93 5.49
CA LEU A 40 11.32 -10.66 5.08
C LEU A 40 12.23 -10.02 6.17
N ALA A 41 12.27 -10.59 7.37
CA ALA A 41 13.09 -10.08 8.49
C ALA A 41 14.58 -10.45 8.34
N VAL A 42 14.89 -11.53 7.63
CA VAL A 42 16.25 -12.05 7.43
C VAL A 42 16.73 -11.62 6.03
N GLY A 43 17.92 -11.03 5.97
CA GLY A 43 18.55 -10.64 4.70
C GLY A 43 19.15 -11.83 3.97
N ASP A 44 19.32 -11.72 2.66
CA ASP A 44 20.12 -12.69 1.89
C ASP A 44 21.60 -12.67 2.32
N VAL A 45 22.37 -13.68 1.89
CA VAL A 45 23.80 -13.84 2.25
C VAL A 45 24.63 -12.60 1.88
N LYS A 46 24.20 -11.86 0.85
CA LYS A 46 24.86 -10.65 0.38
C LYS A 46 24.33 -9.37 1.05
N GLY A 47 23.23 -9.47 1.79
CA GLY A 47 22.57 -8.37 2.49
C GLY A 47 21.99 -7.29 1.57
N PHE A 48 21.73 -7.55 0.30
CA PHE A 48 21.18 -6.52 -0.60
C PHE A 48 19.67 -6.62 -0.75
N VAL A 49 19.14 -7.83 -0.64
CA VAL A 49 17.74 -8.14 -0.93
C VAL A 49 17.19 -9.05 0.16
N ARG A 50 15.91 -8.87 0.45
CA ARG A 50 15.16 -9.71 1.38
C ARG A 50 14.10 -10.46 0.58
N HIS A 51 14.04 -11.77 0.78
CA HIS A 51 13.07 -12.64 0.11
C HIS A 51 12.12 -13.22 1.13
N GLY A 52 10.83 -13.15 0.85
CA GLY A 52 9.83 -13.72 1.70
C GLY A 52 8.53 -13.91 0.97
N ARG A 53 7.45 -13.91 1.75
CA ARG A 53 6.11 -14.07 1.23
C ARG A 53 5.12 -13.34 2.10
N PHE A 54 3.95 -13.10 1.53
CA PHE A 54 2.79 -12.70 2.31
C PHE A 54 1.63 -13.66 2.04
N VAL A 55 0.85 -13.91 3.08
CA VAL A 55 -0.30 -14.81 3.05
C VAL A 55 -1.55 -14.00 3.34
N VAL A 56 -2.51 -14.10 2.43
CA VAL A 56 -3.82 -13.47 2.56
C VAL A 56 -4.86 -14.55 2.87
N ALA A 57 -5.77 -14.24 3.79
CA ALA A 57 -6.92 -15.08 4.09
C ALA A 57 -8.13 -14.55 3.32
N ASP A 58 -8.76 -15.45 2.55
CA ASP A 58 -10.07 -15.24 1.92
C ASP A 58 -10.95 -16.47 2.24
N GLU A 59 -11.58 -17.14 1.26
CA GLU A 59 -12.19 -18.46 1.47
C GLU A 59 -11.14 -19.55 1.79
N LYS A 60 -9.90 -19.32 1.36
CA LYS A 60 -8.71 -20.15 1.58
C LYS A 60 -7.50 -19.25 1.83
N TYR A 61 -6.39 -19.86 2.23
CA TYR A 61 -5.11 -19.17 2.36
C TYR A 61 -4.38 -19.15 1.01
N TYR A 62 -4.04 -17.94 0.53
CA TYR A 62 -3.23 -17.74 -0.66
C TYR A 62 -1.89 -17.13 -0.28
N SER A 63 -0.80 -17.61 -0.88
CA SER A 63 0.56 -17.17 -0.60
C SER A 63 1.18 -16.57 -1.85
N PHE A 64 1.85 -15.43 -1.68
CA PHE A 64 2.50 -14.68 -2.75
C PHE A 64 3.94 -14.37 -2.38
N ASN A 65 4.85 -14.48 -3.34
CA ASN A 65 6.25 -14.15 -3.16
C ASN A 65 6.43 -12.63 -3.07
N ALA A 66 7.38 -12.23 -2.23
CA ALA A 66 7.72 -10.83 -2.00
C ALA A 66 9.22 -10.64 -1.94
N VAL A 67 9.66 -9.52 -2.51
CA VAL A 67 11.05 -9.09 -2.55
C VAL A 67 11.14 -7.67 -1.98
N ALA A 68 11.98 -7.47 -0.99
CA ALA A 68 12.30 -6.14 -0.48
C ALA A 68 13.74 -5.77 -0.90
N PRO A 69 13.91 -4.85 -1.87
CA PRO A 69 15.22 -4.44 -2.38
C PRO A 69 15.92 -3.44 -1.45
N HIS A 70 15.87 -3.71 -0.14
CA HIS A 70 16.47 -2.86 0.90
C HIS A 70 16.87 -3.65 2.14
N GLN A 71 17.75 -3.06 2.94
CA GLN A 71 18.26 -3.69 4.17
C GLN A 71 17.36 -3.54 5.39
N TYR A 72 16.30 -2.74 5.35
CA TYR A 72 15.40 -2.60 6.49
C TYR A 72 14.63 -3.93 6.72
N PRO A 73 14.74 -4.56 7.90
CA PRO A 73 14.04 -5.81 8.17
C PRO A 73 12.54 -5.56 8.29
N ILE A 74 11.75 -6.46 7.71
CA ILE A 74 10.29 -6.46 7.89
C ILE A 74 9.97 -7.65 8.81
N PRO A 75 9.67 -7.42 10.09
CA PRO A 75 9.38 -8.50 11.03
C PRO A 75 8.23 -9.38 10.55
N GLU A 76 8.24 -10.64 10.96
CA GLU A 76 7.10 -11.52 10.70
C GLU A 76 5.91 -11.10 11.56
N GLY A 77 4.71 -11.15 10.98
CA GLY A 77 3.51 -10.76 11.70
C GLY A 77 2.36 -10.37 10.80
N MET A 78 1.29 -9.89 11.43
CA MET A 78 0.09 -9.41 10.75
C MET A 78 0.23 -7.93 10.42
N TYR A 79 -0.07 -7.58 9.18
CA TYR A 79 0.05 -6.23 8.65
C TYR A 79 -1.13 -5.88 7.73
N THR A 80 -1.16 -4.61 7.36
CA THR A 80 -1.96 -4.08 6.27
C THR A 80 -1.02 -3.76 5.10
N LEU A 81 -1.42 -4.12 3.90
CA LEU A 81 -0.73 -3.75 2.66
C LEU A 81 -1.53 -2.70 1.93
N ILE A 82 -0.86 -1.68 1.41
CA ILE A 82 -1.49 -0.67 0.54
C ILE A 82 -0.69 -0.45 -0.73
N CYS A 83 -1.37 -0.18 -1.83
CA CYS A 83 -0.75 0.22 -3.09
C CYS A 83 -1.62 1.19 -3.89
N ALA A 84 -1.00 2.03 -4.72
CA ALA A 84 -1.74 2.90 -5.65
C ALA A 84 -2.18 2.16 -6.92
N HIS A 85 -1.33 1.25 -7.41
CA HIS A 85 -1.52 0.53 -8.67
C HIS A 85 -1.13 -0.94 -8.49
N MET A 86 -2.12 -1.83 -8.42
CA MET A 86 -1.89 -3.27 -8.16
C MET A 86 -1.01 -3.91 -9.24
N GLU A 87 -1.12 -3.44 -10.48
CA GLU A 87 -0.39 -3.97 -11.64
C GLU A 87 1.12 -3.76 -11.52
N THR A 88 1.56 -2.84 -10.65
CA THR A 88 2.97 -2.59 -10.41
C THR A 88 3.60 -3.58 -9.44
N GLY A 89 2.80 -4.31 -8.66
CA GLY A 89 3.29 -5.22 -7.63
C GLY A 89 3.95 -4.53 -6.43
N TYR A 90 4.00 -3.19 -6.38
CA TYR A 90 4.59 -2.43 -5.26
C TYR A 90 3.61 -2.27 -4.11
N TRP A 91 4.02 -2.73 -2.94
CA TRP A 91 3.23 -2.66 -1.72
C TRP A 91 3.97 -1.89 -0.63
N VAL A 92 3.24 -1.02 0.05
CA VAL A 92 3.65 -0.46 1.34
C VAL A 92 3.08 -1.36 2.42
N VAL A 93 3.94 -1.87 3.29
CA VAL A 93 3.56 -2.67 4.45
C VAL A 93 3.53 -1.77 5.67
N GLY A 94 2.47 -1.89 6.47
CA GLY A 94 2.28 -1.08 7.66
C GLY A 94 1.29 -1.70 8.63
N LYS A 95 1.13 -1.05 9.78
CA LYS A 95 0.14 -1.45 10.78
C LYS A 95 -1.07 -0.54 10.67
N GLY A 96 -2.25 -1.13 10.48
CA GLY A 96 -3.51 -0.41 10.64
C GLY A 96 -3.85 -0.29 12.12
N LEU A 97 -3.97 0.94 12.62
CA LEU A 97 -4.57 1.24 13.91
C LEU A 97 -6.05 1.51 13.68
N LEU A 98 -6.89 0.53 14.00
CA LEU A 98 -8.33 0.73 14.10
C LEU A 98 -8.59 1.47 15.42
N ASP A 99 -8.78 2.78 15.36
CA ASP A 99 -9.45 3.49 16.45
C ASP A 99 -10.97 3.37 16.21
N ASP A 100 -11.68 2.89 17.23
CA ASP A 100 -13.04 2.36 17.21
C ASP A 100 -14.06 3.33 16.60
N HIS A 101 -13.76 4.62 16.52
CA HIS A 101 -14.67 5.63 15.94
C HIS A 101 -14.00 6.69 15.06
N ARG A 102 -12.72 6.54 14.68
CA ARG A 102 -12.02 7.49 13.81
C ARG A 102 -11.05 6.76 12.90
N MET A 103 -11.37 6.81 11.60
CA MET A 103 -10.51 6.65 10.42
C MET A 103 -9.19 5.88 10.62
N PRO A 104 -8.98 4.73 9.94
CA PRO A 104 -7.80 3.89 10.18
C PRO A 104 -6.50 4.65 9.89
N ILE A 105 -5.66 4.78 10.93
CA ILE A 105 -4.33 5.35 10.82
C ILE A 105 -3.38 4.24 10.35
N PHE A 106 -2.62 4.50 9.28
CA PHE A 106 -1.64 3.55 8.75
C PHE A 106 -0.22 3.99 9.12
N GLU A 107 0.42 3.24 10.02
CA GLU A 107 1.83 3.41 10.33
C GLU A 107 2.67 2.59 9.34
N LYS A 108 3.41 3.27 8.46
CA LYS A 108 4.31 2.62 7.52
C LYS A 108 5.43 1.90 8.25
N VAL A 109 5.60 0.61 7.93
CA VAL A 109 6.74 -0.20 8.38
C VAL A 109 7.81 -0.24 7.29
N SER A 110 7.43 -0.57 6.06
CA SER A 110 8.39 -0.72 4.95
C SER A 110 7.70 -0.81 3.59
N VAL A 111 8.42 -1.26 2.56
CA VAL A 111 7.89 -1.55 1.24
C VAL A 111 8.42 -2.89 0.72
N PHE A 112 7.70 -3.53 -0.19
CA PHE A 112 8.21 -4.67 -0.97
C PHE A 112 7.53 -4.72 -2.33
N GLU A 113 8.05 -5.55 -3.23
CA GLU A 113 7.49 -5.80 -4.55
C GLU A 113 7.18 -7.28 -4.77
N MET A 114 6.19 -7.56 -5.60
CA MET A 114 5.97 -8.87 -6.22
C MET A 114 6.75 -8.92 -7.53
N ASP A 115 7.65 -9.89 -7.69
CA ASP A 115 8.52 -10.02 -8.88
C ASP A 115 7.93 -10.93 -9.97
N ASN A 116 6.87 -11.67 -9.65
CA ASN A 116 6.20 -12.59 -10.56
C ASN A 116 4.87 -12.02 -11.08
N ARG A 117 4.82 -11.72 -12.38
CA ARG A 117 3.63 -11.19 -13.05
C ARG A 117 2.40 -12.10 -12.93
N TYR A 118 2.57 -13.42 -13.01
CA TYR A 118 1.45 -14.35 -12.89
C TYR A 118 0.84 -14.33 -11.48
N GLU A 119 1.66 -14.08 -10.46
CA GLU A 119 1.19 -13.92 -9.08
C GLU A 119 0.47 -12.58 -8.88
N ILE A 120 0.92 -11.50 -9.55
CA ILE A 120 0.21 -10.21 -9.54
C ILE A 120 -1.17 -10.36 -10.18
N GLU A 121 -1.25 -10.99 -11.36
CA GLU A 121 -2.52 -11.24 -12.06
C GLU A 121 -3.45 -12.11 -11.19
N ALA A 122 -2.92 -13.17 -10.56
CA ALA A 122 -3.70 -14.00 -9.64
C ALA A 122 -4.22 -13.21 -8.43
N LEU A 123 -3.42 -12.33 -7.83
CA LEU A 123 -3.85 -11.49 -6.70
C LEU A 123 -4.99 -10.54 -7.10
N ILE A 124 -4.91 -9.96 -8.30
CA ILE A 124 -5.96 -9.09 -8.85
C ILE A 124 -7.25 -9.88 -9.08
N ASP A 125 -7.15 -11.05 -9.70
CA ASP A 125 -8.30 -11.92 -9.99
C ASP A 125 -8.98 -12.43 -8.72
N LEU A 126 -8.23 -12.64 -7.63
CA LEU A 126 -8.80 -12.97 -6.32
C LEU A 126 -9.65 -11.84 -5.73
N GLY A 127 -9.45 -10.58 -6.14
CA GLY A 127 -10.28 -9.45 -5.70
C GLY A 127 -10.20 -9.16 -4.19
N VAL A 128 -9.15 -9.63 -3.51
CA VAL A 128 -8.94 -9.46 -2.06
C VAL A 128 -8.57 -8.02 -1.70
N ALA A 129 -7.96 -7.27 -2.62
CA ALA A 129 -7.62 -5.87 -2.43
C ALA A 129 -8.84 -4.97 -2.64
N LYS A 130 -9.16 -4.14 -1.64
CA LYS A 130 -10.31 -3.21 -1.65
C LYS A 130 -9.83 -1.78 -1.78
N ARG A 131 -10.59 -0.94 -2.49
CA ARG A 131 -10.32 0.51 -2.49
C ARG A 131 -10.66 1.09 -1.12
N SER A 132 -9.73 1.85 -0.56
CA SER A 132 -9.87 2.50 0.73
C SER A 132 -9.23 3.90 0.70
N SER A 133 -9.85 4.84 1.41
CA SER A 133 -9.26 6.14 1.74
C SER A 133 -8.34 5.97 2.95
N VAL A 134 -7.11 5.53 2.71
CA VAL A 134 -6.11 5.38 3.78
C VAL A 134 -5.35 6.69 3.96
N PHE A 135 -5.19 7.11 5.22
CA PHE A 135 -4.36 8.25 5.59
C PHE A 135 -2.98 7.76 6.03
N LEU A 136 -1.95 8.32 5.39
CA LEU A 136 -0.56 8.09 5.73
C LEU A 136 -0.13 9.15 6.74
N VAL A 137 0.43 8.72 7.87
CA VAL A 137 1.09 9.58 8.87
C VAL A 137 2.59 9.37 8.88
#